data_AF-A0A935B5H9-F1
#
_entry.id   AF-A0A935B5H9-F1
#
_cell.length_a   1.000
_cell.length_b   1.000
_cell.length_c   1.000
_cell.angle_alpha   90.00
_cell.angle_beta   90.00
_cell.angle_gamma   90.00
#
_symmetry.space_group_name_H-M   'P 1'
#
loop_
_entity.id
_entity.type
_entity.pdbx_description
1 polymer ?
#
loop_
_entity_poly.entity_id
_entity_poly.type
_entity_poly.pdbx_seq_one_letter_code
_entity_poly.pdbx_strand_id
1 'polypeptide(L)'
;MNRRQLLLRGALLAALAPVVRASGVESVDAAGEGSSAPVLAVHDPAYRRSREFAAALQERGARVIALEPDVLAAWHQVLRAACAQSPAARITGLTTRTDFMVLSSLARSAGLSPLATRDADASGGLGGVRRRATLIAWVLATRNQAA
;
A
#
# COMPACT_ATOMS: atom_id res chain seq x y z
N MET A 1 -15.11 17.52 1.56
CA MET A 1 -14.79 16.20 2.14
C MET A 1 -15.54 16.05 3.46
N ASN A 2 -16.32 14.99 3.66
CA ASN A 2 -17.17 14.87 4.86
C ASN A 2 -16.34 14.50 6.10
N ARG A 3 -16.58 15.15 7.25
CA ARG A 3 -15.86 14.91 8.52
C ARG A 3 -15.80 13.42 8.90
N ARG A 4 -16.89 12.68 8.65
CA ARG A 4 -16.97 11.23 8.86
C ARG A 4 -15.98 10.44 8.01
N GLN A 5 -15.75 10.82 6.76
CA GLN A 5 -14.79 10.16 5.88
C GLN A 5 -13.36 10.39 6.34
N LEU A 6 -13.05 11.61 6.80
CA LEU A 6 -11.73 11.95 7.34
C LEU A 6 -11.42 11.11 8.58
N LEU A 7 -12.38 10.95 9.50
CA LEU A 7 -12.22 10.09 10.67
C LEU A 7 -12.02 8.62 10.31
N LEU A 8 -12.77 8.09 9.33
CA LEU A 8 -12.60 6.71 8.88
C LEU A 8 -11.23 6.46 8.24
N ARG A 9 -10.73 7.40 7.43
CA ARG A 9 -9.38 7.33 6.84
C ARG A 9 -8.30 7.39 7.92
N GLY A 10 -8.43 8.31 8.88
CA GLY A 10 -7.51 8.39 10.02
C GLY A 10 -7.46 7.10 10.84
N ALA A 11 -8.62 6.53 11.14
CA ALA A 11 -8.72 5.26 11.87
C ALA A 11 -8.11 4.08 11.09
N LEU A 12 -8.32 4.01 9.77
CA LEU A 12 -7.73 2.99 8.92
C LEU A 12 -6.21 3.06 8.92
N LEU A 13 -5.65 4.27 8.81
CA LEU A 13 -4.19 4.45 8.85
C LEU A 13 -3.60 4.13 10.23
N ALA A 14 -4.27 4.50 11.31
CA ALA A 14 -3.86 4.14 12.65
C ALA A 14 -3.85 2.62 12.85
N ALA A 15 -4.89 1.93 12.37
CA ALA A 15 -4.97 0.46 12.41
C ALA A 15 -3.87 -0.22 11.58
N LEU A 16 -3.38 0.46 10.53
CA LEU A 16 -2.33 0.00 9.63
C LEU A 16 -0.97 0.71 9.88
N ALA A 17 -0.79 1.33 11.05
CA ALA A 17 0.39 2.13 11.35
C ALA A 17 1.73 1.43 11.11
N PRO A 18 1.92 0.12 11.38
CA PRO A 18 3.16 -0.57 11.03
C PRO A 18 3.47 -0.55 9.52
N VAL A 19 2.46 -0.72 8.68
CA VAL A 19 2.59 -0.71 7.22
C VAL A 19 2.82 0.71 6.72
N VAL A 20 2.09 1.69 7.26
CA VAL A 20 2.26 3.11 6.90
C VAL A 20 3.67 3.59 7.26
N ARG A 21 4.19 3.25 8.45
CA ARG A 21 5.57 3.57 8.83
C ARG A 21 6.59 2.90 7.90
N ALA A 22 6.43 1.61 7.61
CA ALA A 22 7.32 0.89 6.70
C ALA A 22 7.31 1.48 5.27
N SER A 23 6.20 2.10 4.84
CA SER A 23 6.14 2.76 3.54
C SER A 23 6.96 4.05 3.46
N GLY A 24 7.40 4.63 4.59
CA GLY A 24 8.15 5.91 4.60
C GLY A 24 7.31 7.12 4.22
N VAL A 25 5.99 6.97 4.23
CA VAL A 25 5.07 8.08 3.98
C VAL A 25 4.90 8.86 5.29
N GLU A 26 5.81 9.80 5.54
CA GLU A 26 5.74 10.69 6.70
C GLU A 26 4.73 11.82 6.46
N SER A 27 4.11 12.33 7.52
CA SER A 27 3.25 13.52 7.45
C SER A 27 4.09 14.72 7.01
N VAL A 28 3.54 15.56 6.14
CA VAL A 28 4.20 16.69 5.45
C VAL A 28 4.57 17.87 6.38
N ASP A 29 4.73 17.64 7.70
CA ASP A 29 4.84 18.71 8.71
C ASP A 29 6.25 18.94 9.29
N ALA A 30 7.32 18.42 8.68
CA ALA A 30 8.68 18.75 9.11
C ALA A 30 9.58 19.12 7.94
N ALA A 31 10.00 20.39 7.93
CA ALA A 31 10.98 20.95 7.03
C ALA A 31 12.30 20.17 7.09
N GLY A 32 12.75 19.70 5.93
CA GLY A 32 14.07 19.14 5.71
C GLY A 32 14.12 18.57 4.30
N GLU A 33 15.02 19.09 3.47
CA GLU A 33 15.33 18.59 2.12
C GLU A 33 16.02 17.21 2.20
N GLY A 34 15.31 16.22 2.72
CA GLY A 34 15.63 14.81 2.54
C GLY A 34 14.74 14.31 1.40
N SER A 35 15.35 13.95 0.27
CA SER A 35 14.63 13.30 -0.83
C SER A 35 14.05 11.97 -0.33
N SER A 36 12.80 12.00 0.12
CA SER A 36 12.10 10.80 0.56
C SER A 36 11.88 9.88 -0.64
N ALA A 37 12.17 8.60 -0.47
CA ALA A 37 12.00 7.60 -1.51
C ALA A 37 10.56 7.64 -2.05
N PRO A 38 10.37 7.65 -3.38
CA PRO A 38 9.02 7.76 -3.95
C PRO A 38 8.17 6.57 -3.53
N VAL A 39 6.94 6.85 -3.10
CA VAL A 39 5.99 5.84 -2.65
C VAL A 39 4.92 5.63 -3.70
N LEU A 40 4.75 4.39 -4.13
CA LEU A 40 3.72 3.93 -5.05
C LEU A 40 2.61 3.24 -4.23
N ALA A 41 1.43 3.86 -4.17
CA ALA A 41 0.27 3.33 -3.47
C ALA A 41 -0.63 2.55 -4.43
N VAL A 42 -0.63 1.23 -4.29
CA VAL A 42 -1.42 0.30 -5.10
C VAL A 42 -2.76 0.04 -4.43
N HIS A 43 -3.84 0.08 -5.21
CA HIS A 43 -5.17 -0.27 -4.72
C HIS A 43 -5.95 -1.11 -5.72
N ASP A 44 -6.86 -1.90 -5.17
CA ASP A 44 -7.89 -2.60 -5.91
C ASP A 44 -9.18 -1.76 -5.91
N PRO A 45 -9.63 -1.29 -7.09
CA PRO A 45 -10.81 -0.45 -7.21
C PRO A 45 -12.12 -1.17 -6.88
N ALA A 46 -12.18 -2.50 -6.85
CA ALA A 46 -13.36 -3.23 -6.38
C ALA A 46 -13.58 -3.05 -4.86
N TYR A 47 -12.52 -2.82 -4.09
CA TYR A 47 -12.61 -2.74 -2.63
C TYR A 47 -12.55 -1.31 -2.10
N ARG A 48 -13.64 -0.88 -1.46
CA ARG A 48 -13.74 0.47 -0.88
C ARG A 48 -12.59 0.80 0.08
N ARG A 49 -12.23 -0.11 0.98
CA ARG A 49 -11.13 0.10 1.94
C ARG A 49 -9.79 0.28 1.24
N SER A 50 -9.56 -0.45 0.15
CA SER A 50 -8.35 -0.31 -0.67
C SER A 50 -8.26 1.10 -1.28
N ARG A 51 -9.35 1.59 -1.87
CA ARG A 51 -9.44 2.97 -2.37
C ARG A 51 -9.23 4.01 -1.27
N GLU A 52 -9.84 3.82 -0.11
CA GLU A 52 -9.70 4.73 1.03
C GLU A 52 -8.26 4.77 1.55
N PHE A 53 -7.58 3.62 1.61
CA PHE A 53 -6.17 3.52 1.97
C PHE A 53 -5.27 4.27 0.99
N ALA A 54 -5.41 4.02 -0.31
CA ALA A 54 -4.60 4.70 -1.32
C ALA A 54 -4.87 6.21 -1.38
N ALA A 55 -6.12 6.66 -1.24
CA ALA A 55 -6.44 8.08 -1.15
C ALA A 55 -5.74 8.75 0.06
N ALA A 56 -5.71 8.07 1.20
CA ALA A 56 -5.01 8.56 2.38
C ALA A 56 -3.49 8.65 2.18
N LEU A 57 -2.88 7.72 1.44
CA LEU A 57 -1.46 7.80 1.09
C LEU A 57 -1.19 8.88 0.03
N GLN A 58 -2.12 9.08 -0.90
CA GLN A 58 -2.06 10.14 -1.90
C GLN A 58 -2.05 11.53 -1.25
N GLU A 59 -2.88 11.74 -0.23
CA GLU A 59 -2.88 12.96 0.59
C GLU A 59 -1.52 13.23 1.27
N ARG A 60 -0.63 12.23 1.34
CA ARG A 60 0.73 12.31 1.87
C ARG A 60 1.81 12.22 0.78
N GLY A 61 1.44 12.45 -0.48
CA GLY A 61 2.38 12.52 -1.60
C GLY A 61 2.67 11.19 -2.31
N ALA A 62 2.01 10.09 -1.94
CA ALA A 62 2.18 8.84 -2.67
C ALA A 62 1.53 8.92 -4.07
N ARG A 63 2.19 8.33 -5.07
CA ARG A 63 1.61 8.15 -6.41
C ARG A 63 0.67 6.94 -6.39
N VAL A 64 -0.60 7.14 -6.70
CA VAL A 64 -1.61 6.07 -6.68
C VAL A 64 -1.64 5.31 -8.01
N ILE A 65 -1.75 3.99 -7.93
CA ILE A 65 -1.88 3.06 -9.07
C ILE A 65 -3.04 2.11 -8.79
N ALA A 66 -3.94 1.93 -9.74
CA ALA A 66 -5.03 0.96 -9.67
C ALA A 66 -4.60 -0.41 -10.22
N LEU A 67 -5.11 -1.50 -9.64
CA LEU A 67 -4.95 -2.86 -10.13
C LEU A 67 -6.03 -3.24 -11.16
N GLU A 68 -6.21 -2.41 -12.18
CA GLU A 68 -7.14 -2.66 -13.28
C GLU A 68 -6.39 -2.87 -14.61
N PRO A 69 -6.82 -3.80 -15.48
CA PRO A 69 -7.89 -4.79 -15.26
C PRO A 69 -7.48 -5.94 -14.31
N ASP A 70 -6.18 -6.14 -14.10
CA ASP A 70 -5.62 -7.16 -13.21
C ASP A 70 -4.20 -6.79 -12.72
N VAL A 71 -3.69 -7.60 -11.79
CA VAL A 71 -2.38 -7.42 -11.15
C VAL A 71 -1.20 -7.54 -12.13
N LEU A 72 -1.25 -8.47 -13.08
CA LEU A 72 -0.17 -8.68 -14.05
C LEU A 72 -0.07 -7.48 -14.99
N ALA A 73 -1.21 -7.00 -15.50
CA ALA A 73 -1.26 -5.81 -16.35
C ALA A 73 -0.67 -4.59 -15.62
N ALA A 74 -1.11 -4.32 -14.40
CA ALA A 74 -0.59 -3.21 -13.59
C ALA A 74 0.92 -3.33 -13.34
N TRP A 75 1.42 -4.55 -13.09
CA TRP A 75 2.84 -4.80 -12.90
C TRP A 75 3.66 -4.48 -14.15
N HIS A 76 3.29 -5.07 -15.29
CA HIS A 76 4.06 -4.98 -16.52
C HIS A 76 3.99 -3.59 -17.17
N GLN A 77 2.85 -2.90 -17.05
CA GLN A 77 2.64 -1.59 -17.68
C GLN A 77 3.20 -0.43 -16.86
N VAL A 78 3.10 -0.50 -15.52
CA VAL A 78 3.38 0.66 -14.67
C VAL A 78 4.41 0.36 -13.60
N LEU A 79 4.17 -0.63 -12.74
CA LEU A 79 4.97 -0.81 -11.52
C LEU A 79 6.42 -1.20 -11.84
N ARG A 80 6.65 -2.09 -12.80
CA ARG A 80 7.99 -2.54 -13.18
C ARG A 80 8.85 -1.38 -13.69
N ALA A 81 8.29 -0.55 -14.56
CA ALA A 81 8.98 0.63 -15.09
C ALA A 81 9.27 1.64 -13.98
N ALA A 82 8.33 1.89 -13.08
CA ALA A 82 8.52 2.79 -11.95
C ALA A 82 9.62 2.31 -10.99
N CYS A 83 9.71 1.01 -10.72
CA CYS A 83 10.78 0.42 -9.90
C CYS A 83 12.15 0.53 -10.57
N ALA A 84 12.22 0.37 -11.89
CA ALA A 84 13.46 0.51 -12.64
C ALA A 84 13.97 1.96 -12.66
N GLN A 85 13.06 2.93 -12.73
CA GLN A 85 13.38 4.36 -12.72
C GLN A 85 13.81 4.86 -11.33
N SER A 86 13.30 4.24 -10.27
CA SER A 86 13.66 4.58 -8.90
C SER A 86 13.89 3.32 -8.08
N PRO A 87 15.16 2.87 -7.94
CA PRO A 87 15.53 1.80 -7.00
C PRO A 87 15.22 2.15 -5.55
N ALA A 88 15.10 3.46 -5.29
CA ALA A 88 14.48 4.13 -4.16
C ALA A 88 13.11 3.54 -3.75
N ALA A 89 12.28 3.27 -4.76
CA ALA A 89 10.84 3.26 -4.61
C ALA A 89 10.32 2.18 -3.66
N ARG A 90 9.29 2.56 -2.90
CA ARG A 90 8.51 1.64 -2.08
C ARG A 90 7.14 1.47 -2.69
N ILE A 91 6.69 0.22 -2.79
CA ILE A 91 5.33 -0.09 -3.21
C ILE A 91 4.55 -0.49 -1.98
N THR A 92 3.44 0.17 -1.73
CA THR A 92 2.56 -0.11 -0.60
C THR A 92 1.15 -0.32 -1.12
N GLY A 93 0.37 -1.18 -0.48
CA GLY A 93 -0.98 -1.44 -0.94
C GLY A 93 -1.85 -2.12 0.09
N LEU A 94 -3.14 -2.12 -0.19
CA LEU A 94 -4.15 -2.87 0.55
C LEU A 94 -4.96 -3.68 -0.47
N THR A 95 -4.71 -4.98 -0.57
CA THR A 95 -5.27 -5.83 -1.63
C THR A 95 -5.80 -7.13 -1.05
N THR A 96 -6.35 -8.02 -1.89
CA THR A 96 -6.57 -9.40 -1.45
C THR A 96 -5.23 -10.08 -1.19
N ARG A 97 -5.25 -11.17 -0.40
CA ARG A 97 -4.05 -11.98 -0.15
C ARG A 97 -3.51 -12.61 -1.44
N THR A 98 -4.38 -13.02 -2.36
CA THR A 98 -3.98 -13.60 -3.65
C THR A 98 -3.22 -12.58 -4.49
N ASP A 99 -3.74 -11.36 -4.63
CA ASP A 99 -3.09 -10.29 -5.40
C ASP A 99 -1.74 -9.93 -4.80
N PHE A 100 -1.66 -9.85 -3.47
CA PHE A 100 -0.40 -9.61 -2.78
C PHE A 100 0.63 -10.71 -3.06
N MET A 101 0.23 -11.98 -3.05
CA MET A 101 1.14 -13.10 -3.35
C MET A 101 1.67 -13.02 -4.79
N VAL A 102 0.81 -12.69 -5.76
CA VAL A 102 1.22 -12.48 -7.16
C VAL A 102 2.18 -11.30 -7.26
N LEU A 103 1.83 -10.13 -6.72
CA LEU A 103 2.69 -8.94 -6.70
C LEU A 103 4.03 -9.21 -6.03
N SER A 104 4.03 -9.88 -4.87
CA SER A 104 5.25 -10.20 -4.14
C SER A 104 6.16 -11.15 -4.92
N SER A 105 5.59 -12.11 -5.67
CA SER A 105 6.37 -13.01 -6.53
C SER A 105 7.00 -12.26 -7.69
N LEU A 106 6.23 -11.41 -8.38
CA LEU A 106 6.71 -10.57 -9.48
C LEU A 106 7.78 -9.58 -9.00
N ALA A 107 7.54 -8.89 -7.89
CA ALA A 107 8.46 -7.91 -7.33
C ALA A 107 9.78 -8.54 -6.85
N ARG A 108 9.75 -9.80 -6.40
CA ARG A 108 10.96 -10.54 -6.06
C ARG A 108 11.90 -10.72 -7.25
N SER A 109 11.36 -10.97 -8.44
CA SER A 109 12.16 -11.04 -9.67
C SER A 109 12.81 -9.71 -10.06
N ALA A 110 12.28 -8.60 -9.53
CA ALA A 110 12.83 -7.25 -9.68
C ALA A 110 13.71 -6.80 -8.49
N GLY A 111 14.03 -7.69 -7.54
CA GLY A 111 14.89 -7.39 -6.40
C GLY A 111 14.20 -6.75 -5.19
N LEU A 112 12.85 -6.69 -5.19
CA LEU A 112 12.08 -6.21 -4.05
C LEU A 112 11.67 -7.37 -3.13
N SER A 113 11.48 -7.06 -1.85
CA SER A 113 10.98 -8.00 -0.83
C SER A 113 9.95 -7.33 0.08
N PRO A 114 9.00 -8.09 0.66
CA PRO A 114 8.11 -7.58 1.69
C PRO A 114 8.89 -7.05 2.91
N LEU A 115 8.62 -5.80 3.29
CA LEU A 115 9.12 -5.18 4.52
C LEU A 115 8.12 -5.32 5.67
N ALA A 116 6.83 -5.13 5.38
CA ALA A 116 5.77 -5.20 6.37
C ALA A 116 4.51 -5.78 5.73
N THR A 117 3.76 -6.55 6.52
CA THR A 117 2.42 -7.00 6.16
C THR A 117 1.51 -6.93 7.37
N ARG A 118 0.21 -6.69 7.16
CA ARG A 118 -0.80 -6.66 8.23
C ARG A 118 -2.17 -6.98 7.68
N ASP A 119 -2.87 -7.92 8.31
CA ASP A 119 -4.26 -8.22 7.96
C ASP A 119 -5.16 -7.04 8.40
N ALA A 120 -5.85 -6.44 7.44
CA ALA A 120 -6.70 -5.27 7.68
C ALA A 120 -8.04 -5.61 8.34
N ASP A 121 -8.41 -6.90 8.35
CA ASP A 121 -9.64 -7.40 8.97
C ASP A 121 -9.45 -7.96 10.38
N ALA A 122 -8.20 -8.11 10.85
CA ALA A 122 -7.90 -8.72 12.15
C ALA A 122 -8.27 -7.85 13.37
N SER A 123 -8.67 -6.59 13.17
CA SER A 123 -8.76 -5.59 14.24
C SER A 123 -10.18 -5.28 14.76
N GLY A 124 -11.20 -6.11 14.51
CA GLY A 124 -12.51 -5.83 15.14
C GLY A 124 -13.64 -6.83 14.88
N GLY A 125 -14.06 -7.51 15.95
CA GLY A 125 -15.46 -7.86 16.17
C GLY A 125 -15.81 -9.34 16.15
N LEU A 126 -16.16 -9.84 17.34
CA LEU A 126 -17.04 -10.99 17.55
C LEU A 126 -18.35 -10.78 16.75
N GLY A 127 -18.66 -11.70 15.83
CA GLY A 127 -20.00 -11.82 15.26
C GLY A 127 -20.11 -11.52 13.76
N GLY A 128 -20.30 -12.58 12.96
CA GLY A 128 -20.87 -12.49 11.63
C GLY A 128 -20.09 -13.24 10.56
N VAL A 129 -20.49 -14.49 10.31
CA VAL A 129 -20.05 -15.32 9.18
C VAL A 129 -20.57 -14.73 7.87
N ARG A 130 -19.95 -13.64 7.38
CA ARG A 130 -20.04 -13.26 5.97
C ARG A 130 -18.62 -13.26 5.44
N ARG A 131 -18.39 -14.07 4.39
CA ARG A 131 -17.15 -14.18 3.60
C ARG A 131 -16.73 -12.81 3.04
N ARG A 132 -16.22 -11.91 3.87
CA ARG A 132 -15.48 -10.74 3.41
C ARG A 132 -14.12 -11.24 2.95
N ALA A 133 -13.72 -10.88 1.73
CA ALA A 133 -12.37 -11.13 1.27
C ALA A 133 -11.40 -10.47 2.26
N THR A 134 -10.51 -11.28 2.86
CA THR A 134 -9.52 -10.78 3.81
C THR A 134 -8.52 -9.89 3.06
N LEU A 135 -8.54 -8.60 3.37
CA LEU A 135 -7.58 -7.67 2.80
C LEU A 135 -6.30 -7.65 3.63
N ILE A 136 -5.17 -7.61 2.94
CA ILE A 136 -3.84 -7.51 3.54
C ILE A 136 -3.20 -6.19 3.10
N ALA A 137 -2.74 -5.43 4.10
CA ALA A 137 -1.91 -4.26 3.89
C ALA A 137 -0.44 -4.71 3.82
N TRP A 138 0.35 -4.13 2.93
CA TRP A 138 1.72 -4.57 2.70
C TRP A 138 2.63 -3.46 2.18
N VAL A 139 3.94 -3.65 2.35
CA VAL A 139 5.00 -2.82 1.75
C VAL A 139 6.06 -3.71 1.11
N LEU A 140 6.45 -3.39 -0.12
CA LEU A 140 7.58 -3.96 -0.86
C LEU A 140 8.65 -2.89 -1.05
N ALA A 141 9.90 -3.23 -0.81
CA ALA A 141 11.06 -2.36 -1.06
C ALA A 141 12.28 -3.18 -1.47
N THR A 142 13.34 -2.51 -1.95
CA THR A 142 14.60 -3.19 -2.23
C THR A 142 15.26 -3.68 -0.94
N ARG A 143 15.94 -4.82 -1.01
CA ARG A 143 16.48 -5.54 0.17
C ARG A 143 17.49 -4.70 0.98
N ASN A 144 18.16 -3.74 0.33
CA ASN A 144 19.12 -2.83 0.96
C ASN A 144 18.46 -1.71 1.79
N GLN A 145 17.13 -1.56 1.74
CA GLN A 145 16.39 -0.55 2.50
C GLN A 145 15.69 -1.10 3.75
N ALA A 146 15.94 -2.36 4.11
CA ALA A 146 15.29 -3.02 5.25
C ALA A 146 15.96 -2.76 6.61
N ALA A 147 16.85 -1.77 6.70
CA ALA A 147 17.63 -1.42 7.89
C ALA A 147 17.01 -0.25 8.66
#